data_AF-A0A7S2E5L6-F1
#
_entry.id   AF-A0A7S2E5L6-F1
#
_cell.length_a   1.000
_cell.length_b   1.000
_cell.length_c   1.000
_cell.angle_alpha   90.00
_cell.angle_beta   90.00
_cell.angle_gamma   90.00
#
_symmetry.space_group_name_H-M   'P 1'
#
loop_
_entity.id
_entity.type
_entity.pdbx_description
1 polymer ?
#
loop_
_entity_poly.entity_id
_entity_poly.type
_entity_poly.pdbx_seq_one_letter_code
_entity_poly.pdbx_strand_id
1 'polypeptide(L)'
;MLAFMFGCTVLVIACPCALGLATPTAVMVGGGVGAAHGILIKGGDVLERAARAAVVCFDKTGTLTTGQLTVSKVMVWAADFTEAKLMHAMASAERGSEHPIAKAILNHAQLLGVET
;
A
#
# COMPACT_ATOMS: atom_id res chain seq x y z
N MET A 1 4.72 -47.35 44.30
CA MET A 1 5.98 -46.77 43.78
C MET A 1 6.03 -46.78 42.25
N LEU A 2 5.81 -47.92 41.57
CA LEU A 2 5.79 -48.01 40.10
C LEU A 2 4.80 -47.04 39.42
N ALA A 3 3.57 -46.90 39.93
CA ALA A 3 2.59 -45.98 39.36
C ALA A 3 3.06 -44.51 39.38
N PHE A 4 3.77 -44.10 40.44
CA PHE A 4 4.33 -42.75 40.55
C PHE A 4 5.47 -42.53 39.55
N MET A 5 6.37 -43.51 39.41
CA MET A 5 7.45 -43.45 38.41
C MET A 5 6.89 -43.38 36.98
N PHE A 6 5.94 -44.24 36.61
CA PHE A 6 5.32 -44.22 35.29
C PHE A 6 4.58 -42.90 35.01
N GLY A 7 3.90 -42.34 36.02
CA GLY A 7 3.26 -41.03 35.91
C GLY A 7 4.25 -39.91 35.56
N CYS A 8 5.40 -39.85 36.24
CA CYS A 8 6.43 -38.86 35.94
C CYS A 8 7.02 -39.04 34.53
N THR A 9 7.26 -40.28 34.10
CA THR A 9 7.79 -40.57 32.76
C THR A 9 6.84 -40.10 31.65
N VAL A 10 5.53 -40.33 31.81
CA VAL A 10 4.53 -39.88 30.83
C VAL A 10 4.49 -38.35 30.74
N LEU A 11 4.56 -37.62 31.86
CA LEU A 11 4.59 -36.16 31.88
C LEU A 11 5.79 -35.58 31.13
N VAL A 12 6.99 -36.15 31.34
CA VAL A 12 8.21 -35.69 30.67
C VAL A 12 8.15 -35.93 29.17
N ILE A 13 7.70 -37.12 28.76
CA ILE A 13 7.57 -37.48 27.34
C ILE A 13 6.48 -36.65 26.65
N ALA A 14 5.43 -36.23 27.38
CA ALA A 14 4.35 -35.42 26.85
C ALA A 14 4.74 -33.95 26.57
N CYS A 15 5.91 -33.48 27.03
CA CYS A 15 6.35 -32.10 26.79
C CYS A 15 6.58 -31.85 25.29
N PRO A 16 5.79 -31.00 24.62
CA PRO A 16 5.82 -30.89 23.18
C PRO A 16 6.82 -29.82 22.70
N CYS A 17 8.11 -30.02 22.94
CA CYS A 17 9.16 -29.03 22.65
C CYS A 17 9.14 -28.54 21.18
N ALA A 18 8.86 -29.43 20.23
CA ALA A 18 8.76 -29.08 18.81
C ALA A 18 7.55 -28.19 18.50
N LEU A 19 6.44 -28.37 19.21
CA LEU A 19 5.22 -27.57 19.03
C LEU A 19 5.47 -26.11 19.42
N GLY A 20 6.23 -25.87 20.50
CA GLY A 20 6.56 -24.52 20.96
C GLY A 20 7.44 -23.71 19.99
N LEU A 21 8.22 -24.39 19.15
CA LEU A 21 9.07 -23.75 18.14
C LEU A 21 8.41 -23.64 16.76
N ALA A 22 7.41 -24.47 16.46
CA ALA A 22 6.77 -24.51 15.15
C ALA A 22 6.23 -23.13 14.72
N THR A 23 5.45 -22.47 15.58
CA THR A 23 4.86 -21.15 15.29
C THR A 23 5.88 -20.04 15.09
N PRO A 24 6.85 -19.78 15.99
CA PRO A 24 7.82 -18.70 15.80
C PRO A 24 8.70 -18.94 14.57
N THR A 25 9.08 -20.18 14.26
CA THR A 25 9.83 -20.49 13.04
C THR A 25 8.99 -20.23 11.78
N ALA A 26 7.72 -20.64 11.77
CA ALA A 26 6.83 -20.40 10.64
C ALA A 26 6.60 -18.89 10.40
N VAL A 27 6.36 -18.12 11.46
CA VAL A 27 6.19 -16.66 11.39
C VAL A 27 7.47 -15.98 10.90
N MET A 28 8.64 -16.37 11.44
CA MET A 28 9.92 -15.78 11.06
C MET A 28 10.23 -16.05 9.58
N VAL A 29 10.10 -17.29 9.12
CA VAL A 29 10.34 -17.67 7.73
C VAL A 29 9.30 -17.03 6.81
N GLY A 30 8.01 -17.06 7.17
CA GLY A 30 6.94 -16.43 6.41
C GLY A 30 7.12 -14.91 6.27
N GLY A 31 7.56 -14.24 7.34
CA GLY A 31 7.91 -12.82 7.30
C GLY A 31 9.10 -12.53 6.39
N GLY A 32 10.14 -13.37 6.42
CA GLY A 32 11.30 -13.27 5.52
C GLY A 32 10.92 -13.42 4.04
N VAL A 33 10.06 -14.40 3.73
CA VAL A 33 9.53 -14.59 2.37
C VAL A 33 8.68 -13.39 1.94
N GLY A 34 7.82 -12.87 2.82
CA GLY A 34 7.02 -11.67 2.54
C GLY A 34 7.90 -10.46 2.23
N ALA A 35 8.94 -10.23 3.03
CA ALA A 35 9.88 -9.13 2.83
C ALA A 35 10.62 -9.23 1.49
N ALA A 36 10.98 -10.43 1.05
CA ALA A 36 11.59 -10.66 -0.27
C ALA A 36 10.65 -10.28 -1.44
N HIS A 37 9.32 -10.25 -1.20
CA HIS A 37 8.31 -9.82 -2.16
C HIS A 37 7.80 -8.39 -1.91
N GLY A 38 8.50 -7.61 -1.07
CA GLY A 38 8.11 -6.23 -0.74
C GLY A 38 6.92 -6.12 0.22
N ILE A 39 6.53 -7.21 0.88
CA ILE A 39 5.41 -7.24 1.84
C ILE A 39 5.98 -7.24 3.25
N LEU A 40 5.84 -6.12 3.96
CA LEU A 40 6.29 -5.99 5.35
C LEU A 40 5.20 -6.45 6.32
N ILE A 41 5.37 -7.62 6.94
CA ILE A 41 4.45 -8.19 7.92
C ILE A 41 4.94 -7.84 9.34
N LYS A 42 4.12 -7.10 10.09
CA LYS A 42 4.47 -6.63 11.45
C LYS A 42 3.86 -7.55 12.52
N GLY A 43 4.56 -8.63 12.85
CA GLY A 43 4.13 -9.58 13.90
C GLY A 43 3.48 -10.85 13.36
N GLY A 44 3.46 -11.90 14.19
CA GLY A 44 2.91 -13.22 13.83
C GLY A 44 1.39 -13.28 13.83
N ASP A 45 0.75 -12.55 14.75
CA ASP A 45 -0.71 -12.45 14.83
C ASP A 45 -1.31 -11.83 13.55
N VAL A 46 -0.62 -10.88 12.94
CA VAL A 46 -1.01 -10.26 11.66
C VAL A 46 -0.98 -11.29 10.53
N LEU A 47 0.07 -12.12 10.46
CA LEU A 47 0.17 -13.19 9.45
C LEU A 47 -0.97 -14.19 9.59
N GLU A 48 -1.27 -14.63 10.81
CA GLU A 48 -2.36 -15.58 11.08
C GLU A 48 -3.73 -15.00 10.75
N ARG A 49 -3.98 -13.73 11.09
CA ARG A 49 -5.24 -13.03 10.77
C ARG A 49 -5.39 -12.83 9.27
N ALA A 50 -4.31 -12.45 8.57
CA ALA A 50 -4.31 -12.29 7.12
C ALA A 50 -4.63 -13.61 6.40
N ALA A 51 -4.11 -14.74 6.90
CA ALA A 51 -4.40 -16.06 6.34
C ALA A 51 -5.89 -16.46 6.44
N ARG A 52 -6.66 -15.85 7.35
CA ARG A 52 -8.10 -16.10 7.52
C ARG A 52 -8.98 -15.01 6.90
N ALA A 53 -8.40 -13.99 6.28
CA ALA A 53 -9.15 -12.90 5.68
C ALA A 53 -9.93 -13.39 4.45
N ALA A 54 -11.24 -13.13 4.42
CA ALA A 54 -12.12 -13.48 3.30
C ALA A 54 -12.46 -12.28 2.40
N VAL A 55 -12.32 -11.07 2.92
CA VAL A 55 -12.68 -9.82 2.24
C VAL A 55 -11.53 -8.83 2.38
N VAL A 56 -11.22 -8.14 1.29
CA VAL A 56 -10.22 -7.08 1.24
C VAL A 56 -10.91 -5.79 0.82
N CYS A 57 -10.88 -4.79 1.71
CA CYS A 57 -11.35 -3.45 1.40
C CYS A 57 -10.15 -2.57 1.06
N PHE A 58 -10.09 -2.08 -0.17
CA PHE A 58 -9.05 -1.16 -0.60
C PHE A 58 -9.49 0.28 -0.39
N ASP A 59 -8.60 1.11 0.16
CA ASP A 59 -8.74 2.55 0.01
C ASP A 59 -8.52 2.93 -1.46
N LYS A 60 -9.16 3.99 -1.94
CA LYS A 60 -9.01 4.42 -3.34
C LYS A 60 -7.75 5.26 -3.51
N THR A 61 -7.67 6.37 -2.76
CA THR A 61 -6.68 7.41 -2.99
C THR A 61 -5.32 7.00 -2.43
N GLY A 62 -4.30 6.89 -3.27
CA GLY A 62 -2.96 6.48 -2.84
C GLY A 62 -2.76 4.96 -2.67
N THR A 63 -3.81 4.16 -2.85
CA THR A 63 -3.73 2.68 -2.89
C THR A 63 -4.10 2.16 -4.27
N LEU A 64 -5.34 2.36 -4.73
CA LEU A 64 -5.73 2.01 -6.11
C LEU A 64 -5.31 3.07 -7.12
N THR A 65 -5.23 4.33 -6.68
CA THR A 65 -4.76 5.45 -7.50
C THR A 65 -3.45 6.00 -6.96
N THR A 66 -2.73 6.74 -7.78
CA THR A 66 -1.42 7.35 -7.41
C THR A 66 -1.55 8.51 -6.41
N GLY A 67 -2.77 8.95 -6.09
CA GLY A 67 -3.01 10.13 -5.23
C GLY A 67 -2.64 11.47 -5.89
N GLN A 68 -2.17 11.46 -7.13
CA GLN A 68 -1.83 12.67 -7.89
C GLN A 68 -2.91 12.94 -8.93
N LEU A 69 -3.43 14.17 -8.95
CA LEU A 69 -4.39 14.60 -9.96
C LEU A 69 -3.66 14.89 -11.28
N THR A 70 -4.26 14.46 -12.38
CA THR A 70 -3.79 14.74 -13.74
C THR A 70 -4.95 15.25 -14.58
N VAL A 71 -4.65 16.18 -15.50
CA VAL A 71 -5.65 16.66 -16.46
C VAL A 71 -5.91 15.54 -17.47
N SER A 72 -7.16 15.08 -17.54
CA SER A 72 -7.56 14.00 -18.46
C SER A 72 -8.00 14.52 -19.82
N LYS A 73 -8.62 15.69 -19.87
CA LYS A 73 -9.13 16.30 -21.10
C LYS A 73 -9.24 17.80 -20.95
N VAL A 74 -8.78 18.54 -21.96
CA VAL A 74 -9.07 19.96 -22.13
C VAL A 74 -10.11 20.09 -23.25
N MET A 75 -11.14 20.92 -23.03
CA MET A 75 -12.17 21.19 -24.03
C MET A 75 -12.26 22.70 -24.23
N VAL A 76 -12.11 23.13 -25.48
CA VAL A 76 -12.19 24.55 -25.87
C VAL A 76 -13.44 24.74 -26.70
N TRP A 77 -14.31 25.68 -26.31
CA TRP A 77 -15.56 25.98 -27.02
C TRP A 77 -15.51 27.26 -27.86
N ALA A 78 -14.57 28.16 -27.58
CA ALA A 78 -14.39 29.39 -28.35
C ALA A 78 -13.49 29.13 -29.57
N ALA A 79 -13.95 29.55 -30.76
CA ALA A 79 -13.25 29.32 -32.02
C ALA A 79 -11.84 29.96 -32.07
N ASP A 80 -11.64 31.06 -31.34
CA ASP A 80 -10.39 31.83 -31.34
C ASP A 80 -9.36 31.32 -30.31
N PHE A 81 -9.75 30.37 -29.47
CA PHE A 81 -8.87 29.77 -28.47
C PHE A 81 -8.31 28.44 -28.97
N THR A 82 -7.01 28.27 -28.76
CA THR A 82 -6.37 26.97 -28.84
C THR A 82 -6.21 26.41 -27.43
N GLU A 83 -6.09 25.09 -27.32
CA GLU A 83 -5.79 24.42 -26.06
C GLU A 83 -4.53 25.00 -25.39
N ALA A 84 -3.48 25.27 -26.17
CA ALA A 84 -2.26 25.89 -25.68
C ALA A 84 -2.48 27.30 -25.09
N LYS A 85 -3.28 28.16 -25.74
CA LYS A 85 -3.60 29.50 -25.22
C LYS A 85 -4.42 29.42 -23.92
N LEU A 86 -5.38 28.49 -23.86
CA LEU A 86 -6.17 28.26 -22.64
C LEU A 86 -5.29 27.77 -21.50
N MET A 87 -4.43 26.78 -21.77
CA MET A 87 -3.51 26.23 -20.78
C MET A 87 -2.50 27.25 -20.30
N HIS A 88 -2.00 28.14 -21.17
CA HIS A 88 -1.12 29.23 -20.76
C HIS A 88 -1.82 30.14 -19.75
N ALA A 89 -3.02 30.63 -20.07
CA ALA A 89 -3.76 31.53 -19.19
C ALA A 89 -4.10 30.88 -17.83
N MET A 90 -4.54 29.62 -17.85
CA MET A 90 -4.85 28.85 -16.64
C MET A 90 -3.60 28.62 -15.79
N ALA A 91 -2.47 28.27 -16.40
CA ALA A 91 -1.24 28.03 -15.68
C ALA A 91 -0.67 29.33 -15.07
N SER A 92 -0.77 30.47 -15.76
CA SER A 92 -0.38 31.76 -15.20
C SER A 92 -1.26 32.16 -14.00
N ALA A 93 -2.57 31.88 -14.06
CA ALA A 93 -3.50 32.15 -12.96
C ALA A 93 -3.24 31.26 -11.73
N GLU A 94 -2.88 30.00 -11.95
CA GLU A 94 -2.73 28.99 -10.89
C GLU A 94 -1.30 28.90 -10.33
N ARG A 95 -0.32 29.65 -10.88
CA ARG A 95 1.11 29.60 -10.50
C ARG A 95 1.38 29.78 -9.00
N GLY A 96 0.55 30.53 -8.29
CA GLY A 96 0.69 30.81 -6.85
C GLY A 96 -0.12 29.88 -5.93
N SER A 97 -0.85 28.92 -6.48
CA SER A 97 -1.80 28.09 -5.72
C SER A 97 -1.18 26.75 -5.29
N GLU A 98 -1.33 26.40 -4.01
CA GLU A 98 -0.88 25.10 -3.49
C GLU A 98 -1.91 23.97 -3.70
N HIS A 99 -3.09 24.32 -4.22
CA HIS A 99 -4.19 23.37 -4.38
C HIS A 99 -3.78 22.22 -5.32
N PRO A 100 -4.12 20.93 -5.02
CA PRO A 100 -3.75 19.80 -5.86
C PRO A 100 -4.21 19.91 -7.33
N ILE A 101 -5.34 20.59 -7.57
CA ILE A 101 -5.85 20.87 -8.93
C ILE A 101 -4.93 21.86 -9.66
N ALA A 102 -4.49 22.92 -8.99
CA ALA A 102 -3.55 23.90 -9.55
C ALA A 102 -2.25 23.23 -9.98
N LYS A 103 -1.70 22.37 -9.11
CA LYS A 103 -0.51 21.57 -9.41
C LYS A 103 -0.72 20.66 -10.64
N ALA A 104 -1.89 20.04 -10.76
CA ALA A 104 -2.23 19.21 -11.93
C ALA A 104 -2.26 20.04 -13.23
N ILE A 105 -2.82 21.25 -13.20
CA ILE A 105 -2.88 22.17 -14.34
C ILE A 105 -1.46 22.64 -14.73
N LEU A 106 -0.66 23.06 -13.76
CA LEU A 106 0.73 23.51 -13.98
C LEU A 106 1.59 22.40 -14.58
N ASN A 107 1.51 21.19 -14.04
CA ASN A 107 2.22 20.02 -14.58
C ASN A 107 1.77 19.70 -16.00
N HIS A 108 0.47 19.81 -16.30
CA HIS A 108 -0.05 19.57 -17.64
C HIS A 108 0.42 20.63 -18.65
N ALA A 109 0.44 21.91 -18.25
CA ALA A 109 0.97 22.99 -19.08
C ALA A 109 2.46 22.81 -19.40
N GLN A 110 3.26 22.39 -18.40
CA GLN A 110 4.68 22.07 -18.59
C GLN A 110 4.89 20.90 -19.58
N LEU A 111 4.07 19.84 -19.49
CA LEU A 111 4.13 18.71 -20.43
C LEU A 111 3.82 19.12 -21.87
N LEU A 112 2.95 20.11 -22.06
CA LEU A 112 2.62 20.67 -23.37
C LEU A 112 3.67 21.66 -23.89
N GLY A 113 4.72 21.96 -23.13
CA GLY A 113 5.75 22.94 -23.50
C GLY A 113 5.23 24.38 -23.53
N VAL A 114 4.12 24.65 -22.83
CA VAL A 114 3.53 25.99 -22.75
C VAL A 114 4.22 26.74 -21.61
N GLU A 115 5.00 27.75 -21.95
CA GLU A 115 5.62 28.64 -20.96
C GLU A 115 4.52 29.35 -20.16
N THR A 116 4.77 29.56 -18.86
CA THR A 116 3.78 30.05 -17.89
C THR A 116 3.93 31.53 -17.59
#